data_AF-A0A2D8HF43-F1
#
_entry.id   AF-A0A2D8HF43-F1
#
_cell.length_a   1.000
_cell.length_b   1.000
_cell.length_c   1.000
_cell.angle_alpha   90.00
_cell.angle_beta   90.00
_cell.angle_gamma   90.00
#
_symmetry.space_group_name_H-M   'P 1'
#
loop_
_entity.id
_entity.type
_entity.pdbx_description
1 polymer ?
#
loop_
_entity_poly.entity_id
_entity_poly.type
_entity_poly.pdbx_seq_one_letter_code
_entity_poly.pdbx_strand_id
1 'polypeptide(L)'
;MERRTHTAQEIGLILKELADGRTVEEAAKHHGISRATLYRWKKRAERTGEQEISRLRQVDEENRRLKHLLAEAALEIQALKEQLKSRG
;
A
#
# COMPACT_ATOMS: atom_id res chain seq x y z
N MET A 1 15.57 4.62 -33.10
CA MET A 1 14.52 5.22 -32.25
C MET A 1 15.03 5.19 -30.82
N GLU A 2 15.33 6.36 -30.27
CA GLU A 2 15.86 6.53 -28.91
C GLU A 2 14.81 6.09 -27.89
N ARG A 3 15.17 5.23 -26.93
CA ARG A 3 14.23 4.75 -25.92
C ARG A 3 14.13 5.80 -24.82
N ARG A 4 13.07 6.59 -24.82
CA ARG A 4 12.75 7.49 -23.71
C ARG A 4 12.31 6.65 -22.50
N THR A 5 13.01 6.81 -21.38
CA THR A 5 12.62 6.21 -20.10
C THR A 5 11.67 7.14 -19.38
N HIS A 6 10.51 6.64 -18.96
CA HIS A 6 9.56 7.41 -18.16
C HIS A 6 9.83 7.20 -16.67
N THR A 7 9.73 8.27 -15.89
CA THR A 7 9.82 8.20 -14.43
C THR A 7 8.55 7.56 -13.83
N ALA A 8 8.64 7.05 -12.61
CA ALA A 8 7.48 6.49 -11.92
C ALA A 8 6.34 7.51 -11.76
N GLN A 9 6.68 8.79 -11.55
CA GLN A 9 5.71 9.87 -11.42
C GLN A 9 4.98 10.15 -12.74
N GLU A 10 5.72 10.20 -13.86
CA GLU A 10 5.12 10.36 -15.19
C GLU A 10 4.19 9.19 -15.52
N ILE A 11 4.62 7.95 -15.25
CA ILE A 11 3.78 6.76 -15.44
C ILE A 11 2.50 6.86 -14.60
N GLY A 12 2.61 7.30 -13.35
CA GLY A 12 1.47 7.48 -12.45
C GLY A 12 0.46 8.51 -12.97
N LEU A 13 0.93 9.65 -13.47
CA LEU A 13 0.07 10.67 -14.07
C LEU A 13 -0.67 10.13 -15.30
N ILE A 14 0.02 9.42 -16.18
CA ILE A 14 -0.58 8.82 -17.38
C ILE A 14 -1.63 7.75 -17.01
N LEU A 15 -1.33 6.90 -16.03
CA LEU A 15 -2.30 5.92 -15.55
C LEU A 15 -3.52 6.57 -14.88
N LYS A 16 -3.34 7.72 -14.22
CA LYS A 16 -4.44 8.50 -13.67
C LYS A 16 -5.35 9.05 -14.76
N GLU A 17 -4.80 9.57 -15.87
CA GLU A 17 -5.62 10.01 -17.00
C GLU A 17 -6.51 8.89 -17.54
N LEU A 18 -5.99 7.66 -17.59
CA LEU A 18 -6.79 6.49 -17.99
C LEU A 18 -7.88 6.15 -16.97
N ALA A 19 -7.59 6.30 -15.67
CA ALA A 19 -8.58 6.11 -14.61
C ALA A 19 -9.68 7.18 -14.63
N ASP A 20 -9.32 8.41 -15.01
CA ASP A 20 -10.24 9.55 -15.16
C ASP A 20 -11.05 9.50 -16.47
N GLY A 21 -10.92 8.41 -17.26
CA GLY A 21 -11.77 8.11 -18.42
C GLY A 21 -11.14 8.38 -19.79
N ARG A 22 -9.87 8.82 -19.88
CA ARG A 22 -9.16 8.92 -21.16
C ARG A 22 -8.95 7.54 -21.78
N THR A 23 -9.14 7.43 -23.10
CA THR A 23 -8.93 6.15 -23.79
C THR A 23 -7.43 5.81 -23.92
N VAL A 24 -7.12 4.52 -24.04
CA VAL A 24 -5.75 4.04 -24.23
C VAL A 24 -5.16 4.57 -25.54
N GLU A 25 -5.97 4.66 -26.59
CA GLU A 25 -5.62 5.22 -27.90
C GLU A 25 -5.21 6.69 -27.81
N GLU A 26 -5.99 7.52 -27.12
CA GLU A 26 -5.70 8.94 -26.93
C GLU A 26 -4.45 9.14 -26.09
N ALA A 27 -4.31 8.41 -24.97
CA ALA A 27 -3.15 8.49 -24.10
C ALA A 27 -1.87 8.03 -24.83
N ALA A 28 -1.96 6.95 -25.61
CA ALA A 28 -0.85 6.45 -26.43
C ALA A 28 -0.36 7.50 -27.44
N LYS A 29 -1.30 8.14 -28.14
CA LYS A 29 -1.00 9.19 -29.11
C LYS A 29 -0.45 10.45 -28.45
N HIS A 30 -1.05 10.90 -27.36
CA HIS A 30 -0.65 12.11 -26.65
C HIS A 30 0.76 11.99 -26.07
N HIS A 31 1.08 10.87 -25.43
CA HIS A 31 2.37 10.67 -24.76
C HIS A 31 3.44 10.03 -25.65
N GLY A 32 3.13 9.74 -26.92
CA GLY A 32 4.06 9.13 -27.87
C GLY A 32 4.50 7.71 -27.46
N ILE A 33 3.61 6.96 -26.82
CA ILE A 33 3.88 5.62 -26.27
C ILE A 33 2.99 4.57 -26.93
N SER A 34 3.48 3.33 -26.99
CA SER A 34 2.67 2.22 -27.50
C SER A 34 1.55 1.85 -26.53
N ARG A 35 0.41 1.40 -27.07
CA ARG A 35 -0.69 0.82 -26.26
C ARG A 35 -0.19 -0.34 -25.38
N ALA A 36 0.71 -1.17 -25.90
CA ALA A 36 1.32 -2.27 -25.15
C ALA A 36 2.09 -1.77 -23.91
N THR A 37 2.75 -0.61 -23.99
CA THR A 37 3.40 0.02 -22.83
C THR A 37 2.39 0.39 -21.75
N LEU A 38 1.28 1.02 -22.13
CA LEU A 38 0.20 1.37 -21.20
C LEU A 38 -0.39 0.15 -20.51
N TYR A 39 -0.68 -0.92 -21.25
CA TYR A 39 -1.18 -2.17 -20.66
C TYR A 39 -0.19 -2.78 -19.65
N ARG A 40 1.11 -2.79 -19.96
CA ARG A 40 2.14 -3.29 -19.01
C ARG A 40 2.20 -2.45 -17.74
N TRP A 41 2.12 -1.12 -17.87
CA TRP A 41 2.13 -0.22 -16.70
C TRP A 41 0.89 -0.41 -15.85
N LYS A 42 -0.30 -0.50 -16.46
CA LYS A 42 -1.55 -0.76 -15.77
C LYS A 42 -1.50 -2.07 -14.98
N LYS A 43 -1.11 -3.16 -15.63
CA LYS A 43 -0.95 -4.48 -14.99
C LYS A 43 0.05 -4.46 -13.83
N ARG A 44 1.14 -3.69 -13.97
CA ARG A 44 2.14 -3.54 -12.90
C ARG A 44 1.57 -2.78 -11.71
N ALA A 45 0.85 -1.68 -11.95
CA ALA A 45 0.24 -0.87 -10.90
C ALA A 45 -0.83 -1.65 -10.13
N GLU A 46 -1.68 -2.41 -10.84
CA GLU A 46 -2.68 -3.30 -10.22
C GLU A 46 -2.02 -4.31 -9.29
N ARG A 47 -1.02 -5.05 -9.78
CA ARG A 47 -0.28 -6.04 -8.98
C ARG A 47 0.41 -5.41 -7.77
N THR A 48 1.01 -4.22 -7.93
CA THR A 48 1.66 -3.52 -6.81
C THR A 48 0.62 -3.05 -5.78
N GLY A 49 -0.55 -2.57 -6.23
CA GLY A 49 -1.66 -2.20 -5.34
C GLY A 49 -2.18 -3.38 -4.52
N GLU A 50 -2.36 -4.55 -5.15
CA GLU A 50 -2.76 -5.78 -4.46
C GLU A 50 -1.75 -6.20 -3.38
N GLN A 51 -0.45 -6.12 -3.69
CA GLN A 51 0.63 -6.42 -2.76
C GLN A 51 0.63 -5.47 -1.56
N GLU A 52 0.45 -4.17 -1.81
CA GLU A 52 0.43 -3.16 -0.74
C GLU A 52 -0.79 -3.34 0.17
N ILE A 53 -1.98 -3.60 -0.39
CA ILE A 53 -3.19 -3.91 0.39
C ILE A 53 -2.99 -5.15 1.26
N SER A 54 -2.38 -6.19 0.71
CA SER A 54 -2.07 -7.42 1.47
C SER A 54 -1.13 -7.13 2.64
N ARG A 55 -0.07 -6.33 2.40
CA ARG A 55 0.87 -5.91 3.44
C ARG A 55 0.21 -5.07 4.53
N LEU A 56 -0.64 -4.11 4.15
CA LEU A 56 -1.40 -3.29 5.10
C LEU A 56 -2.28 -4.15 6.01
N ARG A 57 -3.01 -5.12 5.44
CA ARG A 57 -3.82 -6.06 6.24
C ARG A 57 -2.98 -6.87 7.23
N GLN A 58 -1.79 -7.32 6.83
CA GLN A 58 -0.88 -8.03 7.74
C GLN A 58 -0.40 -7.14 8.88
N VAL A 59 -0.07 -5.88 8.60
CA VAL A 59 0.34 -4.91 9.61
C VAL A 59 -0.80 -4.59 10.58
N ASP A 60 -2.02 -4.42 10.08
CA ASP A 60 -3.20 -4.16 10.92
C ASP A 60 -3.50 -5.34 11.84
N GLU A 61 -3.41 -6.57 11.34
CA GLU A 61 -3.63 -7.78 12.14
C GLU A 61 -2.55 -7.94 13.21
N GLU A 62 -1.28 -7.74 12.86
CA GLU A 62 -0.19 -7.80 13.84
C GLU A 62 -0.32 -6.68 14.88
N ASN A 63 -0.72 -5.47 14.47
CA ASN A 63 -0.97 -4.38 15.40
C ASN A 63 -2.11 -4.70 16.38
N ARG A 64 -3.19 -5.31 15.88
CA ARG A 64 -4.30 -5.79 16.72
C ARG A 64 -3.82 -6.83 17.72
N ARG A 65 -3.04 -7.81 17.28
CA ARG A 65 -2.46 -8.85 18.14
C ARG A 65 -1.56 -8.24 19.21
N LEU A 66 -0.65 -7.35 18.84
CA LEU A 66 0.27 -6.69 19.77
C LEU A 66 -0.48 -5.84 20.81
N LYS A 67 -1.52 -5.11 20.39
CA LYS A 67 -2.37 -4.34 21.32
C LYS A 67 -3.08 -5.23 22.33
N HIS A 68 -3.54 -6.40 21.91
CA HIS A 68 -4.18 -7.37 22.81
C HIS A 68 -3.18 -7.90 23.85
N LEU A 69 -2.02 -8.37 23.41
CA LEU A 69 -0.97 -8.85 24.32
C LEU A 69 -0.49 -7.76 25.30
N LEU A 70 -0.37 -6.52 24.82
CA LEU A 70 0.00 -5.39 25.67
C LEU A 70 -1.06 -5.12 26.75
N ALA A 71 -2.34 -5.23 26.41
CA ALA A 71 -3.43 -5.05 27.37
C ALA A 71 -3.41 -6.15 28.44
N GLU A 72 -3.21 -7.41 28.06
CA GLU A 72 -3.08 -8.53 29.00
C GLU A 72 -1.89 -8.33 29.96
N ALA A 73 -0.72 -8.01 29.42
CA ALA A 73 0.47 -7.74 30.22
C ALA A 73 0.27 -6.53 31.16
N ALA A 74 -0.40 -5.47 30.70
CA ALA A 74 -0.70 -4.31 31.53
C ALA A 74 -1.61 -4.66 32.72
N LEU A 75 -2.61 -5.52 32.51
CA LEU A 75 -3.49 -6.01 33.57
C LEU A 75 -2.73 -6.87 34.60
N GLU A 76 -1.87 -7.77 34.15
CA GLU A 76 -1.01 -8.58 35.04
C GLU A 76 -0.08 -7.71 35.88
N ILE A 77 0.58 -6.73 35.25
CA ILE A 77 1.45 -5.77 35.93
C ILE A 77 0.66 -4.98 36.97
N GLN A 78 -0.57 -4.56 36.66
CA GLN A 78 -1.43 -3.85 37.60
C GLN A 78 -1.76 -4.72 38.82
N ALA A 79 -2.20 -5.96 38.60
CA ALA A 79 -2.52 -6.89 39.68
C ALA A 79 -1.31 -7.16 40.60
N LEU A 80 -0.12 -7.37 40.02
CA LEU A 80 1.11 -7.57 40.79
C LEU A 80 1.47 -6.34 41.62
N LYS A 81 1.35 -5.13 41.05
CA LYS A 81 1.60 -3.88 41.78
C LYS A 81 0.63 -3.69 42.94
N GLU A 82 -0.64 -4.07 42.77
CA GLU A 82 -1.65 -3.98 43.82
C GLU A 82 -1.38 -4.97 44.97
N GLN A 83 -1.00 -6.21 44.64
CA GLN A 83 -0.57 -7.18 45.64
C GLN A 83 0.64 -6.69 46.45
N LEU A 84 1.65 -6.10 45.79
CA LEU A 84 2.82 -5.56 46.47
C LEU A 84 2.47 -4.40 47.41
N LYS A 85 1.55 -3.52 47.01
CA LYS A 85 1.05 -2.44 47.88
C LYS A 85 0.29 -2.95 49.09
N SER A 86 -0.48 -4.03 48.95
CA SER A 86 -1.25 -4.62 50.06
C SER A 86 -0.40 -5.34 51.11
N ARG A 87 0.89 -5.60 50.82
CA ARG A 87 1.83 -6.31 51.70
C ARG A 87 2.77 -5.42 52.50
N GLY A 88 2.81 -4.11 52.23
CA GLY A 88 3.57 -3.11 52.98
C GLY A 88 2.65 -2.27 53.85
#